data_AF-A0A6A5UAR7-F1
#
_entry.id   AF-A0A6A5UAR7-F1
#
_cell.length_a   1.000
_cell.length_b   1.000
_cell.length_c   1.000
_cell.angle_alpha   90.00
_cell.angle_beta   90.00
_cell.angle_gamma   90.00
#
_symmetry.space_group_name_H-M   'P 1'
#
loop_
_entity.id
_entity.type
_entity.pdbx_description
1 polymer ?
#
loop_
_entity_poly.entity_id
_entity_poly.type
_entity_poly.pdbx_seq_one_letter_code
_entity_poly.pdbx_strand_id
1 'polypeptide(L)'
;MTDNLDKTYTAPTAPVLRLRPTPENEGIKERQLDVPRRLDGPWIRHPNEIKEWVCTLSNAQFPLDTDVENYRICYREHVDAFFEPMRQLPKSERRGRMKVEQVMFVEQLVDMERMLETCKDKIERAVEQTFVNCHIYLLPGKAMPPYSMERFGRDWSWNARGVYYRHHYSPHWVTADHDLWIPTIDDSMFDDPTEDHRRARARNFLLHVMDNERWNKAEYAWEADAWTDVFGQMRNDPALAADKREYYAEIPDVHPVSCTLTGKSRFAKRIPDATFGLATFRPEHYQNAVASYELDAERLQALALHRSCGLISDPRCGEADLVFPFAVYEAKGWNGDPREARHQACAAGAAYLDMMDALARVPGQSEVRDREYQFEESHSAQVFALTSFGAHWHIMVGYRRPRLKREHAGHPGVSDTVYLYQRVWSSRIADERSAWKLLYLVDQIHDWGVTTFRDYIIRHLKAWHRFGRVGWANDASTLRFVLGKDFATSGTLIIFDTPGWAKNFGADFKTALKQKSGKLLIKICIEEQPGEPCVRCVIGRCGTEHYPGYAIFSPEEHLRHFARVHNGTINESAISAFKEIHRRAALAVAERFKASHSEERKKRGLEEYNERKGKRAKHNFQGTGSP
;
A
#
# COMPACT_ATOMS: atom_id res chain seq x y z
N MET A 1 -26.69 30.04 46.18
CA MET A 1 -26.01 31.27 45.72
C MET A 1 -24.71 30.80 45.08
N THR A 2 -24.71 30.34 43.83
CA THR A 2 -24.62 31.13 42.58
C THR A 2 -23.42 32.06 42.56
N ASP A 3 -22.36 31.64 41.86
CA ASP A 3 -21.75 32.31 40.69
C ASP A 3 -20.60 31.40 40.17
N ASN A 4 -20.78 30.66 39.07
CA ASN A 4 -20.55 31.00 37.65
C ASN A 4 -19.14 31.53 37.35
N LEU A 5 -18.28 30.71 36.74
CA LEU A 5 -18.08 30.53 35.28
C LEU A 5 -17.23 31.66 34.66
N ASP A 6 -15.94 31.37 34.42
CA ASP A 6 -15.33 31.44 33.07
C ASP A 6 -13.82 31.17 33.15
N LYS A 7 -13.44 29.93 32.84
CA LYS A 7 -12.12 29.62 32.27
C LYS A 7 -12.38 28.81 31.02
N THR A 8 -12.50 29.53 29.91
CA THR A 8 -12.59 28.99 28.57
C THR A 8 -11.39 28.10 28.30
N TYR A 9 -11.60 26.79 28.30
CA TYR A 9 -10.74 25.83 27.63
C TYR A 9 -10.84 26.12 26.13
N THR A 10 -9.82 26.76 25.57
CA THR A 10 -9.64 26.76 24.12
C THR A 10 -9.20 25.37 23.70
N ALA A 11 -10.11 24.64 23.04
CA ALA A 11 -9.78 23.38 22.36
C ALA A 11 -8.60 23.60 21.39
N PRO A 12 -7.71 22.60 21.21
CA PRO A 12 -6.74 22.66 20.12
C PRO A 12 -7.52 22.79 18.81
N THR A 13 -7.24 23.88 18.08
CA THR A 13 -7.80 24.12 16.75
C THR A 13 -7.52 22.92 15.86
N ALA A 14 -8.59 22.32 15.33
CA ALA A 14 -8.50 21.30 14.28
C ALA A 14 -7.64 21.83 13.12
N PRO A 15 -6.84 20.97 12.44
CA PRO A 15 -6.09 21.38 11.27
C PRO A 15 -7.05 21.97 10.23
N VAL A 16 -6.87 23.25 9.92
CA VAL A 16 -7.66 23.96 8.93
C VAL A 16 -7.25 23.44 7.55
N LEU A 17 -8.19 22.79 6.88
CA LEU A 17 -8.10 22.39 5.48
C LEU A 17 -7.88 23.65 4.63
N ARG A 18 -6.63 23.93 4.25
CA ARG A 18 -6.32 25.04 3.34
C ARG A 18 -6.63 24.59 1.92
N LEU A 19 -7.89 24.79 1.51
CA LEU A 19 -8.25 24.77 0.10
C LEU A 19 -7.36 25.77 -0.64
N ARG A 20 -6.59 25.32 -1.64
CA ARG A 20 -5.94 26.25 -2.57
C ARG A 20 -7.03 27.08 -3.26
N PRO A 21 -6.79 28.38 -3.50
CA PRO A 21 -7.61 29.13 -4.44
C PRO A 21 -7.51 28.47 -5.82
N THR A 22 -8.65 28.45 -6.51
CA THR A 22 -8.88 27.95 -7.87
C THR A 22 -7.78 28.48 -8.82
N PRO A 23 -7.26 27.67 -9.76
CA PRO A 23 -6.14 28.09 -10.60
C PRO A 23 -6.59 29.19 -11.58
N GLU A 24 -6.21 30.44 -11.30
CA GLU A 24 -6.12 31.44 -12.35
C GLU A 24 -4.99 31.02 -13.29
N ASN A 25 -5.37 30.61 -14.51
CA ASN A 25 -4.57 30.46 -15.73
C ASN A 25 -3.09 30.05 -15.56
N GLU A 26 -2.76 28.86 -16.06
CA GLU A 26 -1.42 28.30 -16.24
C GLU A 26 -0.45 29.21 -17.02
N GLY A 27 0.05 30.24 -16.35
CA GLY A 27 1.12 31.11 -16.82
C GLY A 27 2.04 31.41 -15.66
N ILE A 28 3.07 30.58 -15.48
CA ILE A 28 4.13 30.85 -14.50
C ILE A 28 4.87 32.11 -14.95
N LYS A 29 4.84 33.16 -14.12
CA LYS A 29 5.63 34.38 -14.31
C LYS A 29 7.13 34.01 -14.27
N GLU A 30 7.89 34.47 -15.26
CA GLU A 30 9.34 34.22 -15.48
C GLU A 30 10.24 34.33 -14.25
N ARG A 31 9.83 35.08 -13.21
CA ARG A 31 10.60 35.24 -11.96
C ARG A 31 10.66 33.98 -11.06
N GLN A 32 9.92 32.91 -11.38
CA GLN A 32 9.97 31.63 -10.64
C GLN A 32 11.04 30.65 -11.15
N LEU A 33 11.83 31.03 -12.16
CA LEU A 33 12.92 30.22 -12.75
C LEU A 33 14.28 30.37 -12.05
N ASP A 34 14.37 31.21 -11.00
CA ASP A 34 15.62 31.54 -10.29
C ASP A 34 15.96 30.59 -9.11
N VAL A 35 15.42 29.38 -9.09
CA VAL A 35 15.96 28.32 -8.22
C VAL A 35 17.29 27.84 -8.81
N PRO A 36 18.41 27.83 -8.07
CA PRO A 36 19.71 27.44 -8.60
C PRO A 36 19.64 26.07 -9.29
N ARG A 37 19.98 26.05 -10.59
CA ARG A 37 19.92 24.88 -11.50
C ARG A 37 20.85 23.70 -11.15
N ARG A 38 21.38 23.62 -9.93
CA ARG A 38 22.19 22.50 -9.45
C ARG A 38 22.05 22.35 -7.94
N LEU A 39 21.49 21.21 -7.52
CA LEU A 39 21.81 20.45 -6.29
C LEU A 39 20.97 19.17 -6.17
N ASP A 40 20.02 18.95 -7.08
CA ASP A 40 19.08 17.84 -6.98
C ASP A 40 19.49 16.65 -7.86
N GLY A 41 19.52 15.45 -7.27
CA GLY A 41 19.61 14.21 -8.04
C GLY A 41 18.54 14.09 -9.13
N PRO A 42 18.63 13.06 -9.97
CA PRO A 42 18.78 13.16 -11.43
C PRO A 42 18.59 14.54 -12.09
N TRP A 43 19.49 14.88 -13.01
CA TRP A 43 19.34 15.95 -14.02
C TRP A 43 18.11 15.65 -14.90
N ILE A 44 16.93 15.94 -14.39
CA ILE A 44 15.70 15.92 -15.15
C ILE A 44 15.17 17.33 -15.09
N ARG A 45 15.25 17.97 -16.26
CA ARG A 45 14.60 19.24 -16.49
C ARG A 45 13.14 19.15 -16.05
N HIS A 46 12.58 20.25 -15.55
CA HIS A 46 11.16 20.31 -15.16
C HIS A 46 10.30 19.61 -16.23
N PRO A 47 9.20 18.92 -15.89
CA PRO A 47 8.43 18.16 -16.88
C PRO A 47 8.01 18.94 -18.15
N ASN A 48 7.96 20.28 -18.09
CA ASN A 48 7.69 21.18 -19.22
C ASN A 48 8.90 21.41 -20.16
N GLU A 49 10.08 20.92 -19.80
CA GLU A 49 11.35 21.10 -20.51
C GLU A 49 11.86 19.81 -21.17
N ILE A 50 11.14 18.69 -21.00
CA ILE A 50 11.43 17.41 -21.67
C ILE A 50 10.93 17.50 -23.11
N LYS A 51 11.86 17.49 -24.08
CA LYS A 51 11.53 17.60 -25.50
C LYS A 51 10.81 16.34 -26.01
N GLU A 52 9.83 16.56 -26.89
CA GLU A 52 8.95 15.56 -27.50
C GLU A 52 9.69 14.39 -28.19
N TRP A 53 10.90 14.61 -28.71
CA TRP A 53 11.69 13.57 -29.40
C TRP A 53 12.21 12.44 -28.48
N VAL A 54 12.22 12.64 -27.15
CA VAL A 54 12.55 11.55 -26.21
C VAL A 54 11.45 10.48 -26.22
N CYS A 55 10.23 10.84 -26.61
CA CYS A 55 9.10 9.91 -26.70
C CYS A 55 9.09 9.09 -28.01
N THR A 56 9.93 9.41 -29.01
CA THR A 56 9.90 8.79 -30.36
C THR A 56 10.86 7.61 -30.59
N LEU A 57 11.49 7.06 -29.56
CA LEU A 57 12.43 5.93 -29.75
C LEU A 57 11.70 4.58 -29.70
N SER A 58 11.20 4.13 -30.87
CA SER A 58 10.58 2.79 -31.03
C SER A 58 11.52 1.74 -31.63
N ASN A 59 12.77 2.07 -31.97
CA ASN A 59 13.68 1.14 -32.63
C ASN A 59 14.90 0.89 -31.75
N ALA A 60 14.94 -0.27 -31.10
CA ALA A 60 16.12 -0.70 -30.37
C ALA A 60 17.34 -0.74 -31.31
N GLN A 61 18.44 -0.10 -30.91
CA GLN A 61 19.68 -0.09 -31.71
C GLN A 61 20.37 -1.47 -31.78
N PHE A 62 20.01 -2.40 -30.89
CA PHE A 62 20.53 -3.76 -30.83
C PHE A 62 19.39 -4.77 -30.67
N PRO A 63 19.58 -6.05 -31.09
CA PRO A 63 18.58 -7.09 -30.93
C PRO A 63 18.18 -7.31 -29.46
N LEU A 64 16.88 -7.48 -29.21
CA LEU A 64 16.29 -7.65 -27.87
C LEU A 64 16.45 -9.09 -27.30
N ASP A 65 17.21 -9.95 -27.98
CA ASP A 65 17.52 -11.32 -27.60
C ASP A 65 19.03 -11.53 -27.30
N THR A 66 19.80 -10.44 -27.30
CA THR A 66 21.25 -10.48 -27.06
C THR A 66 21.58 -10.58 -25.57
N ASP A 67 22.47 -11.51 -25.20
CA ASP A 67 23.01 -11.59 -23.84
C ASP A 67 24.06 -10.49 -23.54
N VAL A 68 24.46 -10.36 -22.28
CA VAL A 68 25.39 -9.30 -21.85
C VAL A 68 26.75 -9.39 -22.54
N GLU A 69 27.26 -10.58 -22.83
CA GLU A 69 28.60 -10.76 -23.39
C GLU A 69 28.61 -10.45 -24.89
N ASN A 70 27.63 -10.97 -25.63
CA ASN A 70 27.42 -10.62 -27.02
C ASN A 70 27.14 -9.12 -27.18
N TYR A 71 26.41 -8.51 -26.24
CA TYR A 71 26.21 -7.06 -26.23
C TYR A 71 27.54 -6.29 -26.06
N ARG A 72 28.44 -6.74 -25.19
CA ARG A 72 29.77 -6.13 -25.03
C ARG A 72 30.59 -6.22 -26.31
N ILE A 73 30.53 -7.34 -27.03
CA ILE A 73 31.23 -7.54 -28.30
C ILE A 73 30.65 -6.59 -29.36
N CYS A 74 29.34 -6.64 -29.62
CA CYS A 74 28.69 -5.80 -30.62
C CYS A 74 28.85 -4.30 -30.31
N TYR A 75 28.78 -3.90 -29.04
CA TYR A 75 28.99 -2.52 -28.64
C TYR A 75 30.42 -2.05 -28.94
N ARG A 76 31.43 -2.90 -28.70
CA ARG A 76 32.83 -2.59 -29.01
C ARG A 76 33.03 -2.41 -30.52
N GLU A 77 32.51 -3.34 -31.32
CA GLU A 77 32.57 -3.25 -32.79
C GLU A 77 31.89 -1.98 -33.31
N HIS A 78 30.72 -1.63 -32.76
CA HIS A 78 30.00 -0.41 -33.10
C HIS A 78 30.79 0.85 -32.74
N VAL A 79 31.38 0.89 -31.54
CA VAL A 79 32.24 2.00 -31.09
C VAL A 79 33.47 2.11 -31.99
N ASP A 80 34.13 1.00 -32.31
CA ASP A 80 35.31 1.01 -33.18
C ASP A 80 34.95 1.51 -34.58
N ALA A 81 33.85 1.03 -35.18
CA ALA A 81 33.35 1.51 -36.46
C ALA A 81 32.99 3.01 -36.44
N PHE A 82 32.42 3.50 -35.33
CA PHE A 82 32.10 4.92 -35.16
C PHE A 82 33.36 5.80 -35.05
N PHE A 83 34.38 5.35 -34.33
CA PHE A 83 35.61 6.11 -34.13
C PHE A 83 36.61 5.96 -35.28
N GLU A 84 36.49 4.95 -36.14
CA GLU A 84 37.45 4.71 -37.22
C GLU A 84 37.60 5.92 -38.18
N PRO A 85 36.52 6.54 -38.70
CA PRO A 85 36.64 7.78 -39.49
C PRO A 85 37.23 8.94 -38.68
N MET A 86 36.94 9.01 -37.37
CA MET A 86 37.43 10.08 -36.50
C MET A 86 38.93 9.96 -36.21
N ARG A 87 39.48 8.73 -36.19
CA ARG A 87 40.92 8.48 -36.01
C ARG A 87 41.73 8.97 -37.21
N GLN A 88 41.14 9.00 -38.40
CA GLN A 88 41.76 9.48 -39.64
C GLN A 88 41.81 11.01 -39.75
N LEU A 89 41.02 11.74 -38.95
CA LEU A 89 41.00 13.21 -38.95
C LEU A 89 42.13 13.82 -38.08
N PRO A 90 42.67 15.00 -38.43
CA PRO A 90 43.55 15.78 -37.57
C PRO A 90 42.90 16.10 -36.21
N LYS A 91 43.66 16.08 -35.11
CA LYS A 91 43.13 16.31 -33.74
C LYS A 91 42.38 17.64 -33.61
N SER A 92 42.77 18.67 -34.35
CA SER A 92 42.13 20.00 -34.39
C SER A 92 40.69 19.96 -34.93
N GLU A 93 40.38 19.04 -35.84
CA GLU A 93 39.07 18.95 -36.49
C GLU A 93 38.10 18.00 -35.76
N ARG A 94 38.64 17.07 -34.95
CA ARG A 94 37.82 16.08 -34.24
C ARG A 94 36.79 16.72 -33.30
N ARG A 95 37.18 17.77 -32.56
CA ARG A 95 36.30 18.44 -31.60
C ARG A 95 35.11 19.15 -32.24
N GLY A 96 35.26 19.65 -33.47
CA GLY A 96 34.18 20.34 -34.21
C GLY A 96 33.16 19.40 -34.85
N ARG A 97 33.47 18.11 -34.97
CA ARG A 97 32.62 17.08 -35.60
C ARG A 97 31.83 16.24 -34.61
N MET A 98 32.15 16.33 -33.31
CA MET A 98 31.46 15.59 -32.26
C MET A 98 30.41 16.46 -31.59
N LYS A 99 29.18 15.96 -31.57
CA LYS A 99 28.12 16.50 -30.75
C LYS A 99 28.07 15.73 -29.43
N VAL A 100 28.36 16.40 -28.33
CA VAL A 100 28.14 15.82 -27.00
C VAL A 100 26.64 15.83 -26.74
N GLU A 101 26.01 14.65 -26.78
CA GLU A 101 24.58 14.52 -26.49
C GLU A 101 24.30 14.41 -24.99
N GLN A 102 25.20 13.76 -24.24
CA GLN A 102 24.98 13.45 -22.84
C GLN A 102 26.31 13.27 -22.10
N VAL A 103 26.35 13.70 -20.83
CA VAL A 103 27.46 13.49 -19.90
C VAL A 103 26.94 12.72 -18.70
N MET A 104 27.67 11.68 -18.29
CA MET A 104 27.35 10.89 -17.11
C MET A 104 28.44 11.00 -16.08
N PHE A 105 28.06 11.37 -14.86
CA PHE A 105 28.94 11.34 -13.70
C PHE A 105 28.86 9.97 -13.05
N VAL A 106 30.01 9.41 -12.75
CA VAL A 106 30.18 8.04 -12.28
C VAL A 106 31.03 8.14 -11.03
N GLU A 107 30.38 8.05 -9.87
CA GLU A 107 31.04 8.25 -8.57
C GLU A 107 31.32 6.93 -7.88
N GLN A 108 32.52 6.73 -7.34
CA GLN A 108 32.92 5.48 -6.70
C GLN A 108 31.96 5.09 -5.55
N LEU A 109 31.80 3.78 -5.35
CA LEU A 109 31.02 3.27 -4.23
C LEU A 109 31.65 3.73 -2.92
N VAL A 110 30.80 4.09 -1.95
CA VAL A 110 31.26 4.50 -0.62
C VAL A 110 31.84 3.30 0.11
N ASP A 111 33.09 3.44 0.55
CA ASP A 111 33.72 2.54 1.51
C ASP A 111 33.78 3.28 2.85
N MET A 112 32.84 2.95 3.75
CA MET A 112 32.68 3.67 5.01
C MET A 112 33.87 3.46 5.94
N GLU A 113 34.53 2.29 5.93
CA GLU A 113 35.72 2.01 6.75
C GLU A 113 36.84 2.99 6.44
N ARG A 114 37.04 3.32 5.16
CA ARG A 114 38.03 4.32 4.71
C ARG A 114 37.62 5.76 4.98
N MET A 115 36.33 6.00 5.23
CA MET A 115 35.78 7.34 5.43
C MET A 115 35.60 7.73 6.89
N LEU A 116 35.82 6.83 7.85
CA LEU A 116 35.68 7.11 9.30
C LEU A 116 36.56 8.27 9.80
N GLU A 117 37.72 8.49 9.17
CA GLU A 117 38.63 9.59 9.51
C GLU A 117 38.25 10.93 8.82
N THR A 118 37.17 10.94 8.03
CA THR A 118 36.71 12.12 7.29
C THR A 118 35.57 12.84 8.02
N CYS A 119 35.36 14.13 7.71
CA CYS A 119 34.29 14.90 8.35
C CYS A 119 32.89 14.42 7.92
N LYS A 120 31.89 14.63 8.80
CA LYS A 120 30.47 14.32 8.60
C LYS A 120 29.98 14.69 7.19
N ASP A 121 30.22 15.92 6.75
CA ASP A 121 29.75 16.43 5.46
C ASP A 121 30.29 15.64 4.25
N LYS A 122 31.50 15.09 4.34
CA LYS A 122 32.08 14.28 3.27
C LYS A 122 31.42 12.91 3.21
N ILE A 123 31.19 12.29 4.37
CA ILE A 123 30.50 11.00 4.49
C ILE A 123 29.07 11.14 3.97
N GLU A 124 28.33 12.12 4.47
CA GLU A 124 26.95 12.38 4.04
C GLU A 124 26.89 12.61 2.52
N ARG A 125 27.78 13.45 1.97
CA ARG A 125 27.82 13.70 0.52
C ARG A 125 28.07 12.42 -0.28
N ALA A 126 29.03 11.60 0.12
CA ALA A 126 29.36 10.36 -0.58
C ALA A 126 28.21 9.35 -0.54
N VAL A 127 27.58 9.18 0.63
CA VAL A 127 26.41 8.30 0.81
C VAL A 127 25.26 8.80 -0.04
N GLU A 128 24.94 10.10 -0.02
CA GLU A 128 23.87 10.67 -0.81
C GLU A 128 24.09 10.49 -2.32
N GLN A 129 25.30 10.74 -2.80
CA GLN A 129 25.62 10.57 -4.22
C GLN A 129 25.44 9.12 -4.66
N THR A 130 25.87 8.16 -3.83
CA THR A 130 25.69 6.73 -4.10
C THR A 130 24.25 6.29 -3.91
N PHE A 131 23.51 6.88 -2.97
CA PHE A 131 22.11 6.57 -2.74
C PHE A 131 21.25 6.98 -3.94
N VAL A 132 21.56 8.11 -4.61
CA VAL A 132 20.92 8.49 -5.88
C VAL A 132 21.40 7.62 -7.04
N ASN A 133 22.73 7.53 -7.18
CA ASN A 133 23.55 6.80 -8.17
C ASN A 133 23.28 7.06 -9.66
N CYS A 134 22.05 6.95 -10.16
CA CYS A 134 21.78 7.23 -11.56
C CYS A 134 21.00 8.53 -11.72
N HIS A 135 21.60 9.50 -12.43
CA HIS A 135 20.93 10.77 -12.73
C HIS A 135 20.05 10.72 -14.00
N ILE A 136 19.86 9.54 -14.58
CA ILE A 136 19.12 9.34 -15.84
C ILE A 136 18.17 8.16 -15.66
N TYR A 137 16.89 8.37 -15.95
CA TYR A 137 15.95 7.25 -16.02
C TYR A 137 16.12 6.43 -17.29
N LEU A 138 15.62 5.20 -17.24
CA LEU A 138 15.57 4.32 -18.41
C LEU A 138 14.98 5.07 -19.62
N LEU A 139 15.71 5.03 -20.73
CA LEU A 139 15.26 5.48 -22.05
C LEU A 139 15.04 4.23 -22.90
N PRO A 140 13.79 3.73 -23.02
CA PRO A 140 13.52 2.52 -23.79
C PRO A 140 14.03 2.64 -25.24
N GLY A 141 14.62 1.55 -25.75
CA GLY A 141 15.18 1.49 -27.11
C GLY A 141 16.56 2.13 -27.30
N LYS A 142 17.07 2.91 -26.33
CA LYS A 142 18.42 3.48 -26.40
C LYS A 142 19.46 2.47 -25.90
N ALA A 143 20.49 2.21 -26.70
CA ALA A 143 21.63 1.42 -26.27
C ALA A 143 22.52 2.22 -25.32
N MET A 144 22.82 1.64 -24.16
CA MET A 144 23.71 2.25 -23.16
C MET A 144 25.04 1.51 -23.13
N PRO A 145 26.18 2.20 -22.94
CA PRO A 145 27.48 1.52 -22.84
C PRO A 145 27.44 0.37 -21.81
N PRO A 146 28.07 -0.78 -22.05
CA PRO A 146 28.05 -1.93 -21.13
C PRO A 146 28.40 -1.55 -19.70
N TYR A 147 29.43 -0.71 -19.51
CA TYR A 147 29.81 -0.17 -18.21
C TYR A 147 28.66 0.58 -17.49
N SER A 148 27.84 1.32 -18.23
CA SER A 148 26.68 2.03 -17.67
C SER A 148 25.56 1.07 -17.31
N MET A 149 25.34 0.02 -18.12
CA MET A 149 24.38 -1.04 -17.80
C MET A 149 24.80 -1.79 -16.53
N GLU A 150 26.06 -2.17 -16.40
CA GLU A 150 26.58 -2.85 -15.20
C GLU A 150 26.39 -1.99 -13.93
N ARG A 151 26.54 -0.68 -14.05
CA ARG A 151 26.45 0.26 -12.92
C ARG A 151 25.03 0.70 -12.56
N PHE A 152 24.19 0.94 -13.56
CA PHE A 152 22.88 1.58 -13.44
C PHE A 152 21.71 0.69 -13.87
N GLY A 153 21.98 -0.46 -14.49
CA GLY A 153 20.95 -1.33 -15.06
C GLY A 153 19.92 -1.80 -14.03
N ARG A 154 20.31 -1.95 -12.76
CA ARG A 154 19.36 -2.24 -11.67
C ARG A 154 18.37 -1.09 -11.44
N ASP A 155 18.84 0.16 -11.41
CA ASP A 155 17.99 1.35 -11.29
C ASP A 155 17.07 1.50 -12.51
N TRP A 156 17.59 1.30 -13.72
CA TRP A 156 16.79 1.32 -14.94
C TRP A 156 15.73 0.22 -14.99
N SER A 157 16.08 -0.97 -14.52
CA SER A 157 15.14 -2.10 -14.38
C SER A 157 14.00 -1.75 -13.42
N TRP A 158 14.27 -1.00 -12.35
CA TRP A 158 13.24 -0.48 -11.45
C TRP A 158 12.38 0.59 -12.11
N ASN A 159 12.96 1.47 -12.93
CA ASN A 159 12.19 2.45 -13.69
C ASN A 159 11.25 1.78 -14.71
N ALA A 160 11.69 0.70 -15.35
CA ALA A 160 10.83 -0.12 -16.21
C ALA A 160 9.62 -0.68 -15.46
N ARG A 161 9.82 -1.11 -14.20
CA ARG A 161 8.74 -1.53 -13.29
C ARG A 161 7.93 -0.37 -12.69
N GLY A 162 8.31 0.88 -13.00
CA GLY A 162 7.63 2.07 -12.51
C GLY A 162 8.05 2.53 -11.13
N VAL A 163 9.09 1.97 -10.53
CA VAL A 163 9.61 2.45 -9.25
C VAL A 163 10.62 3.56 -9.53
N TYR A 164 10.30 4.76 -9.05
CA TYR A 164 11.11 5.96 -9.21
C TYR A 164 11.49 6.53 -7.85
N TYR A 165 12.71 7.05 -7.77
CA TYR A 165 13.22 7.76 -6.61
C TYR A 165 13.58 9.21 -6.98
N ARG A 166 13.31 10.12 -6.05
CA ARG A 166 13.66 11.54 -6.11
C ARG A 166 14.43 11.95 -4.86
N HIS A 167 15.49 12.73 -5.08
CA HIS A 167 16.42 13.14 -4.03
C HIS A 167 15.82 14.16 -3.06
N HIS A 168 14.74 14.84 -3.37
CA HIS A 168 14.04 15.70 -2.43
C HIS A 168 12.55 15.65 -2.69
N TYR A 169 11.76 16.00 -1.67
CA TYR A 169 10.33 16.20 -1.80
C TYR A 169 10.05 17.55 -2.45
N SER A 170 9.24 17.54 -3.52
CA SER A 170 8.69 18.74 -4.12
C SER A 170 7.20 18.57 -4.37
N PRO A 171 6.35 19.49 -3.88
CA PRO A 171 4.91 19.44 -4.15
C PRO A 171 4.60 19.60 -5.65
N HIS A 172 5.51 20.18 -6.44
CA HIS A 172 5.34 20.34 -7.89
C HIS A 172 5.46 19.02 -8.67
N TRP A 173 6.00 17.97 -8.04
CA TRP A 173 6.11 16.64 -8.65
C TRP A 173 4.98 15.70 -8.25
N VAL A 174 4.18 16.09 -7.26
CA VAL A 174 2.93 15.42 -6.93
C VAL A 174 1.90 15.82 -7.99
N THR A 175 1.15 14.85 -8.51
CA THR A 175 0.09 15.16 -9.48
C THR A 175 -1.05 15.90 -8.78
N ALA A 176 -1.75 16.77 -9.50
CA ALA A 176 -2.74 17.68 -8.90
C ALA A 176 -3.91 16.95 -8.21
N ASP A 177 -4.14 15.70 -8.59
CA ASP A 177 -5.10 14.77 -8.02
C ASP A 177 -4.52 13.97 -6.86
N HIS A 178 -3.42 14.36 -6.22
CA HIS A 178 -2.93 13.67 -5.02
C HIS A 178 -2.62 14.67 -3.91
N ASP A 179 -3.02 14.31 -2.70
CA ASP A 179 -2.70 15.06 -1.48
C ASP A 179 -1.86 14.19 -0.55
N LEU A 180 -0.57 14.52 -0.43
CA LEU A 180 0.38 13.76 0.39
C LEU A 180 0.65 14.50 1.69
N TRP A 181 0.49 13.80 2.81
CA TRP A 181 0.90 14.29 4.12
C TRP A 181 2.40 14.08 4.32
N ILE A 182 3.10 15.11 4.77
CA ILE A 182 4.56 15.13 4.91
C ILE A 182 4.93 15.57 6.33
N PRO A 183 5.74 14.79 7.07
CA PRO A 183 6.23 15.23 8.37
C PRO A 183 7.22 16.38 8.17
N THR A 184 7.17 17.37 9.06
CA THR A 184 8.00 18.58 8.96
C THR A 184 8.84 18.76 10.20
N ILE A 185 9.99 19.41 10.08
CA ILE A 185 10.83 19.73 11.24
C ILE A 185 10.65 21.21 11.56
N ASP A 186 10.27 21.50 12.80
CA ASP A 186 10.43 22.82 13.37
C ASP A 186 11.67 22.84 14.26
N ASP A 187 12.78 23.38 13.72
CA ASP A 187 14.06 23.43 14.42
C ASP A 187 14.02 24.23 15.72
N SER A 188 13.03 25.11 15.90
CA SER A 188 12.85 25.87 17.14
C SER A 188 12.37 25.01 18.30
N MET A 189 11.71 23.88 18.01
CA MET A 189 11.22 22.95 19.03
C MET A 189 12.36 22.20 19.74
N PHE A 190 13.55 22.12 19.15
CA PHE A 190 14.64 21.32 19.71
C PHE A 190 14.98 21.69 21.16
N ASP A 191 14.88 22.98 21.53
CA ASP A 191 15.20 23.48 22.87
C ASP A 191 13.94 23.63 23.76
N ASP A 192 12.75 23.28 23.26
CA ASP A 192 11.50 23.40 24.01
C ASP A 192 11.47 22.42 25.21
N PRO A 193 11.08 22.83 26.42
CA PRO A 193 10.92 21.92 27.55
C PRO A 193 10.03 20.70 27.29
N THR A 194 9.01 20.79 26.42
CA THR A 194 8.13 19.66 26.08
C THR A 194 8.86 18.54 25.35
N GLU A 195 10.03 18.83 24.79
CA GLU A 195 10.86 17.91 24.00
C GLU A 195 11.91 17.15 24.85
N ASP A 196 11.95 17.37 26.18
CA ASP A 196 12.92 16.73 27.09
C ASP A 196 12.96 15.20 26.97
N HIS A 197 11.80 14.57 26.88
CA HIS A 197 11.70 13.11 26.74
C HIS A 197 12.27 12.63 25.39
N ARG A 198 11.99 13.36 24.29
CA ARG A 198 12.52 13.02 22.96
C ARG A 198 14.02 13.26 22.88
N ARG A 199 14.53 14.34 23.50
CA ARG A 199 15.97 14.59 23.66
C ARG A 199 16.66 13.47 24.44
N ALA A 200 16.06 12.98 25.52
CA ALA A 200 16.59 11.83 26.26
C ALA A 200 16.68 10.55 25.41
N ARG A 201 15.62 10.24 24.64
CA ARG A 201 15.65 9.14 23.65
C ARG A 201 16.74 9.36 22.59
N ALA A 202 16.88 10.59 22.09
CA ALA A 202 17.88 10.95 21.09
C ALA A 202 19.32 10.73 21.59
N ARG A 203 19.61 11.09 22.85
CA ARG A 203 20.92 10.81 23.48
C ARG A 203 21.20 9.32 23.59
N ASN A 204 20.23 8.53 24.01
CA ASN A 204 20.39 7.07 24.11
C ASN A 204 20.64 6.45 22.72
N PHE A 205 19.84 6.85 21.72
CA PHE A 205 20.03 6.40 20.36
C PHE A 205 21.42 6.76 19.80
N LEU A 206 21.86 8.01 20.02
CA LEU A 206 23.19 8.45 19.62
C LEU A 206 24.30 7.60 20.26
N LEU A 207 24.17 7.27 21.55
CA LEU A 207 25.15 6.41 22.24
C LEU A 207 25.25 5.04 21.58
N HIS A 208 24.12 4.39 21.28
CA HIS A 208 24.10 3.09 20.60
C HIS A 208 24.69 3.17 19.18
N VAL A 209 24.36 4.22 18.42
CA VAL A 209 24.96 4.47 17.10
C VAL A 209 26.48 4.61 17.19
N MET A 210 26.98 5.44 18.11
CA MET A 210 28.41 5.65 18.30
C MET A 210 29.13 4.36 18.72
N ASP A 211 28.51 3.54 19.58
CA ASP A 211 29.04 2.23 19.95
C ASP A 211 29.05 1.25 18.77
N ASN A 212 28.01 1.25 17.95
CA ASN A 212 27.95 0.39 16.78
C ASN A 212 29.06 0.70 15.78
N GLU A 213 29.36 1.99 15.56
CA GLU A 213 30.47 2.42 14.71
C GLU A 213 31.81 2.14 15.35
N ARG A 214 32.00 2.51 16.63
CA ARG A 214 33.27 2.33 17.34
C ARG A 214 33.71 0.87 17.38
N TRP A 215 32.76 -0.04 17.58
CA TRP A 215 33.01 -1.47 17.74
C TRP A 215 32.74 -2.26 16.48
N ASN A 216 32.48 -1.60 15.36
CA ASN A 216 32.33 -2.29 14.09
C ASN A 216 31.27 -3.40 14.17
N LYS A 217 30.10 -3.10 14.75
CA LYS A 217 29.06 -4.10 15.03
C LYS A 217 28.31 -4.53 13.77
N ALA A 218 27.91 -5.81 13.73
CA ALA A 218 27.16 -6.39 12.61
C ALA A 218 25.83 -5.67 12.31
N GLU A 219 25.30 -5.83 11.09
CA GLU A 219 24.01 -5.28 10.63
C GLU A 219 22.86 -5.55 11.62
N TYR A 220 22.84 -6.73 12.24
CA TYR A 220 21.87 -7.09 13.28
C TYR A 220 21.81 -6.11 14.47
N ALA A 221 22.95 -5.58 14.93
CA ALA A 221 22.96 -4.63 16.06
C ALA A 221 22.26 -3.32 15.67
N TRP A 222 22.51 -2.84 14.44
CA TRP A 222 21.85 -1.66 13.90
C TRP A 222 20.33 -1.84 13.80
N GLU A 223 19.88 -3.01 13.38
CA GLU A 223 18.45 -3.35 13.35
C GLU A 223 17.85 -3.39 14.76
N ALA A 224 18.52 -4.04 15.72
CA ALA A 224 18.03 -4.17 17.09
C ALA A 224 17.88 -2.80 17.78
N ASP A 225 18.84 -1.90 17.57
CA ASP A 225 18.80 -0.55 18.11
C ASP A 225 17.71 0.29 17.41
N ALA A 226 17.54 0.13 16.09
CA ALA A 226 16.43 0.77 15.36
C ALA A 226 15.05 0.35 15.91
N TRP A 227 14.86 -0.95 16.18
CA TRP A 227 13.63 -1.48 16.77
C TRP A 227 13.32 -0.90 18.16
N THR A 228 14.36 -0.61 18.94
CA THR A 228 14.23 -0.15 20.33
C THR A 228 14.14 1.37 20.41
N ASP A 229 15.07 2.09 19.79
CA ASP A 229 15.27 3.52 19.99
C ASP A 229 14.41 4.37 19.06
N VAL A 230 14.33 3.96 17.78
CA VAL A 230 13.62 4.70 16.74
C VAL A 230 12.15 4.27 16.69
N PHE A 231 11.90 2.97 16.55
CA PHE A 231 10.56 2.43 16.34
C PHE A 231 9.87 1.93 17.61
N GLY A 232 10.51 2.05 18.77
CA GLY A 232 9.99 1.50 20.03
C GLY A 232 8.57 1.97 20.36
N GLN A 233 8.24 3.24 20.08
CA GLN A 233 6.88 3.76 20.31
C GLN A 233 5.86 3.15 19.34
N MET A 234 6.15 3.14 18.03
CA MET A 234 5.28 2.50 17.03
C MET A 234 5.06 1.01 17.31
N ARG A 235 6.12 0.29 17.69
CA ARG A 235 6.08 -1.15 17.97
C ARG A 235 5.20 -1.48 19.18
N ASN A 236 5.19 -0.61 20.19
CA ASN A 236 4.47 -0.84 21.43
C ASN A 236 3.06 -0.21 21.42
N ASP A 237 2.65 0.46 20.34
CA ASP A 237 1.32 1.07 20.22
C ASP A 237 0.25 0.00 19.93
N PRO A 238 -0.82 -0.11 20.74
CA PRO A 238 -1.84 -1.14 20.57
C PRO A 238 -2.71 -0.98 19.30
N ALA A 239 -2.69 0.19 18.65
CA ALA A 239 -3.37 0.41 17.38
C ALA A 239 -2.55 -0.07 16.18
N LEU A 240 -1.24 -0.33 16.37
CA LEU A 240 -0.32 -0.72 15.32
C LEU A 240 0.18 -2.16 15.51
N ALA A 241 0.58 -2.76 14.40
CA ALA A 241 1.36 -3.98 14.38
C ALA A 241 2.67 -3.70 13.67
N ALA A 242 3.76 -4.19 14.25
CA ALA A 242 5.10 -4.08 13.69
C ALA A 242 5.80 -5.44 13.72
N ASP A 243 6.28 -5.90 12.57
CA ASP A 243 6.89 -7.22 12.42
C ASP A 243 7.87 -7.25 11.24
N LYS A 244 8.77 -8.24 11.19
CA LYS A 244 9.49 -8.63 9.97
C LYS A 244 8.53 -9.36 9.04
N ARG A 245 7.57 -8.62 8.47
CA ARG A 245 6.42 -9.19 7.77
C ARG A 245 6.77 -9.54 6.33
N GLU A 246 6.80 -10.84 6.04
CA GLU A 246 6.99 -11.32 4.68
C GLU A 246 5.88 -10.82 3.75
N TYR A 247 6.27 -10.39 2.56
CA TYR A 247 5.34 -10.01 1.50
C TYR A 247 5.59 -10.83 0.24
N TYR A 248 4.52 -11.01 -0.52
CA TYR A 248 4.56 -11.66 -1.80
C TYR A 248 4.32 -10.64 -2.91
N ALA A 249 5.20 -10.64 -3.91
CA ALA A 249 5.08 -9.78 -5.07
C ALA A 249 5.33 -10.55 -6.36
N GLU A 250 4.52 -10.23 -7.37
CA GLU A 250 4.84 -10.55 -8.75
C GLU A 250 5.91 -9.55 -9.23
N ILE A 251 7.10 -10.04 -9.53
CA ILE A 251 8.22 -9.22 -10.00
C ILE A 251 8.35 -9.44 -11.51
N PRO A 252 8.05 -8.42 -12.34
CA PRO A 252 8.27 -8.49 -13.78
C PRO A 252 9.75 -8.72 -14.10
N ASP A 253 10.01 -9.69 -14.97
CA ASP A 253 11.34 -9.98 -15.47
C ASP A 253 11.79 -8.90 -16.44
N VAL A 254 13.07 -8.55 -16.35
CA VAL A 254 13.70 -7.48 -17.12
C VAL A 254 14.76 -8.07 -18.05
N HIS A 255 14.85 -7.52 -19.24
CA HIS A 255 15.89 -7.89 -20.18
C HIS A 255 17.25 -7.38 -19.66
N PRO A 256 18.30 -8.20 -19.64
CA PRO A 256 19.56 -7.87 -18.99
C PRO A 256 20.30 -6.68 -19.65
N VAL A 257 20.09 -6.45 -20.94
CA VAL A 257 20.74 -5.36 -21.70
C VAL A 257 19.88 -4.09 -21.76
N SER A 258 18.68 -4.16 -22.32
CA SER A 258 17.78 -3.00 -22.45
C SER A 258 17.15 -2.55 -21.13
N CYS A 259 17.21 -3.37 -20.07
CA CYS A 259 16.55 -3.15 -18.78
C CYS A 259 15.02 -2.99 -18.86
N THR A 260 14.40 -3.27 -20.01
CA THR A 260 12.96 -3.21 -20.22
C THR A 260 12.28 -4.49 -19.73
N LEU A 261 10.98 -4.43 -19.46
CA LEU A 261 10.17 -5.59 -19.12
C LEU A 261 10.12 -6.58 -20.29
N THR A 262 10.15 -7.87 -19.97
CA THR A 262 10.09 -8.98 -20.96
C THR A 262 8.67 -9.53 -21.18
N GLY A 263 7.71 -9.07 -20.38
CA GLY A 263 6.35 -9.62 -20.32
C GLY A 263 6.22 -10.90 -19.49
N LYS A 264 7.34 -11.49 -19.04
CA LYS A 264 7.35 -12.55 -18.04
C LYS A 264 7.44 -11.95 -16.63
N SER A 265 6.94 -12.69 -15.65
CA SER A 265 7.05 -12.32 -14.24
C SER A 265 7.41 -13.55 -13.41
N ARG A 266 8.14 -13.32 -12.33
CA ARG A 266 8.40 -14.31 -11.30
C ARG A 266 7.71 -13.93 -10.00
N PHE A 267 7.19 -14.93 -9.31
CA PHE A 267 6.63 -14.72 -7.98
C PHE A 267 7.74 -14.81 -6.93
N ALA A 268 7.86 -13.80 -6.08
CA ALA A 268 8.91 -13.76 -5.07
C ALA A 268 8.35 -13.46 -3.68
N LYS A 269 8.88 -14.19 -2.70
CA LYS A 269 8.73 -13.91 -1.28
C LYS A 269 9.90 -13.04 -0.82
N ARG A 270 9.60 -11.97 -0.10
CA ARG A 270 10.57 -11.00 0.43
C ARG A 270 10.22 -10.66 1.87
N ILE A 271 11.19 -10.25 2.67
CA ILE A 271 11.02 -9.95 4.10
C ILE A 271 11.80 -8.66 4.39
N PRO A 272 11.11 -7.55 4.67
CA PRO A 272 11.75 -6.33 5.13
C PRO A 272 12.22 -6.43 6.58
N ASP A 273 13.15 -5.55 6.96
CA ASP A 273 13.65 -5.48 8.34
C ASP A 273 12.62 -4.98 9.35
N ALA A 274 11.69 -4.13 8.91
CA ALA A 274 10.44 -3.90 9.63
C ALA A 274 9.32 -3.45 8.70
N THR A 275 8.12 -3.89 9.00
CA THR A 275 6.88 -3.45 8.38
C THR A 275 5.98 -2.90 9.48
N PHE A 276 5.34 -1.77 9.23
CA PHE A 276 4.39 -1.13 10.15
C PHE A 276 3.03 -1.00 9.49
N GLY A 277 2.01 -1.55 10.14
CA GLY A 277 0.62 -1.48 9.71
C GLY A 277 -0.32 -1.39 10.89
N LEU A 278 -1.61 -1.51 10.62
CA LEU A 278 -2.64 -1.49 11.65
C LEU A 278 -2.71 -2.86 12.35
N ALA A 279 -2.93 -2.81 13.66
CA ALA A 279 -3.27 -3.98 14.43
C ALA A 279 -4.67 -4.49 14.07
N THR A 280 -4.87 -5.80 14.18
CA THR A 280 -6.19 -6.40 14.07
C THR A 280 -6.70 -6.87 15.42
N PHE A 281 -8.02 -6.99 15.50
CA PHE A 281 -8.71 -7.31 16.74
C PHE A 281 -9.52 -8.59 16.58
N ARG A 282 -9.87 -9.17 17.72
CA ARG A 282 -10.80 -10.29 17.84
C ARG A 282 -11.94 -9.85 18.75
N PRO A 283 -13.08 -10.56 18.79
CA PRO A 283 -14.21 -10.18 19.63
C PRO A 283 -13.86 -9.97 21.11
N GLU A 284 -12.88 -10.70 21.63
CA GLU A 284 -12.36 -10.55 23.00
C GLU A 284 -11.57 -9.25 23.24
N HIS A 285 -11.08 -8.59 22.19
CA HIS A 285 -10.31 -7.34 22.28
C HIS A 285 -11.19 -6.09 22.22
N TYR A 286 -12.49 -6.18 21.92
CA TYR A 286 -13.36 -5.01 21.69
C TYR A 286 -13.62 -4.14 22.92
N GLN A 287 -13.17 -4.58 24.11
CA GLN A 287 -13.15 -3.74 25.30
C GLN A 287 -12.07 -2.65 25.23
N ASN A 288 -11.06 -2.82 24.37
CA ASN A 288 -10.02 -1.83 24.14
C ASN A 288 -10.56 -0.67 23.28
N ALA A 289 -10.30 0.57 23.69
CA ALA A 289 -10.74 1.77 22.97
C ALA A 289 -10.16 1.88 21.56
N VAL A 290 -8.99 1.28 21.29
CA VAL A 290 -8.41 1.27 19.93
C VAL A 290 -8.96 0.15 19.05
N ALA A 291 -9.69 -0.82 19.62
CA ALA A 291 -10.25 -1.91 18.85
C ALA A 291 -11.40 -1.42 17.96
N SER A 292 -11.31 -1.73 16.67
CA SER A 292 -12.35 -1.41 15.69
C SER A 292 -12.89 -2.68 15.07
N TYR A 293 -14.21 -2.73 14.94
CA TYR A 293 -14.90 -3.86 14.32
C TYR A 293 -14.50 -4.05 12.86
N GLU A 294 -14.23 -2.95 12.13
CA GLU A 294 -13.73 -2.97 10.76
C GLU A 294 -12.34 -3.61 10.62
N LEU A 295 -11.54 -3.60 11.69
CA LEU A 295 -10.20 -4.21 11.75
C LEU A 295 -10.22 -5.59 12.44
N ASP A 296 -11.36 -6.27 12.43
CA ASP A 296 -11.44 -7.65 12.92
C ASP A 296 -10.67 -8.62 12.02
N ALA A 297 -9.80 -9.42 12.63
CA ALA A 297 -8.88 -10.31 11.93
C ALA A 297 -9.61 -11.37 11.09
N GLU A 298 -10.68 -11.98 11.63
CA GLU A 298 -11.42 -13.02 10.92
C GLU A 298 -12.22 -12.43 9.75
N ARG A 299 -12.79 -11.23 9.93
CA ARG A 299 -13.51 -10.53 8.87
C ARG A 299 -12.59 -10.10 7.74
N LEU A 300 -11.40 -9.59 8.04
CA LEU A 300 -10.40 -9.25 7.04
C LEU A 300 -9.91 -10.49 6.29
N GLN A 301 -9.65 -11.59 7.02
CA GLN A 301 -9.33 -12.88 6.40
C GLN A 301 -10.47 -13.36 5.49
N ALA A 302 -11.73 -13.18 5.89
CA ALA A 302 -12.90 -13.51 5.08
C ALA A 302 -12.94 -12.74 3.74
N LEU A 303 -12.55 -11.47 3.74
CA LEU A 303 -12.47 -10.66 2.52
C LEU A 303 -11.36 -11.14 1.58
N ALA A 304 -10.21 -11.54 2.13
CA ALA A 304 -9.09 -12.06 1.35
C ALA A 304 -9.41 -13.42 0.70
N LEU A 305 -10.13 -14.29 1.42
CA LEU A 305 -10.36 -15.68 1.05
C LEU A 305 -11.56 -15.90 0.11
N HIS A 306 -12.50 -14.95 0.04
CA HIS A 306 -13.70 -15.10 -0.80
C HIS A 306 -13.37 -14.93 -2.28
N ARG A 307 -13.84 -15.87 -3.12
CA ARG A 307 -13.54 -15.90 -4.57
C ARG A 307 -13.98 -14.65 -5.34
N SER A 308 -15.03 -13.97 -4.87
CA SER A 308 -15.53 -12.75 -5.51
C SER A 308 -14.98 -11.45 -4.90
N CYS A 309 -14.30 -11.51 -3.75
CA CYS A 309 -13.77 -10.33 -3.07
C CYS A 309 -12.27 -10.20 -3.30
N GLY A 310 -11.48 -11.15 -2.78
CA GLY A 310 -10.04 -11.19 -2.95
C GLY A 310 -9.28 -9.97 -2.42
N LEU A 311 -9.81 -9.23 -1.44
CA LEU A 311 -9.11 -8.07 -0.86
C LEU A 311 -7.98 -8.54 0.06
N ILE A 312 -6.74 -8.29 -0.33
CA ILE A 312 -5.57 -8.58 0.48
C ILE A 312 -5.35 -7.43 1.46
N SER A 313 -5.54 -7.68 2.75
CA SER A 313 -5.25 -6.73 3.82
C SER A 313 -3.85 -6.90 4.42
N ASP A 314 -3.27 -8.10 4.37
CA ASP A 314 -1.97 -8.44 4.96
C ASP A 314 -0.97 -8.85 3.86
N PRO A 315 0.28 -8.36 3.87
CA PRO A 315 1.27 -8.72 2.84
C PRO A 315 1.58 -10.22 2.74
N ARG A 316 1.34 -10.98 3.81
CA ARG A 316 1.51 -12.44 3.84
C ARG A 316 0.41 -13.20 3.07
N CYS A 317 -0.60 -12.50 2.58
CA CYS A 317 -1.72 -13.00 1.77
C CYS A 317 -2.54 -14.11 2.46
N GLY A 318 -3.75 -13.78 2.91
CA GLY A 318 -4.67 -14.73 3.56
C GLY A 318 -4.46 -14.87 5.08
N GLU A 319 -3.57 -14.06 5.66
CA GLU A 319 -3.52 -13.76 7.09
C GLU A 319 -4.07 -12.35 7.35
N ALA A 320 -4.16 -11.97 8.62
CA ALA A 320 -4.63 -10.65 9.05
C ALA A 320 -4.00 -10.27 10.40
N ASP A 321 -2.68 -10.43 10.56
CA ASP A 321 -1.99 -10.07 11.82
C ASP A 321 -1.44 -8.64 11.77
N LEU A 322 -0.97 -8.21 10.60
CA LEU A 322 -0.49 -6.86 10.33
C LEU A 322 -1.12 -6.41 9.02
N VAL A 323 -2.08 -5.49 9.10
CA VAL A 323 -2.91 -5.13 7.94
C VAL A 323 -2.68 -3.70 7.48
N PHE A 324 -2.79 -3.50 6.17
CA PHE A 324 -2.63 -2.22 5.48
C PHE A 324 -1.36 -1.48 5.92
N PRO A 325 -0.17 -1.99 5.57
CA PRO A 325 1.07 -1.34 5.97
C PRO A 325 1.18 0.06 5.37
N PHE A 326 1.64 1.00 6.20
CA PHE A 326 1.87 2.40 5.81
C PHE A 326 3.32 2.82 5.93
N ALA A 327 4.18 2.01 6.55
CA ALA A 327 5.61 2.24 6.58
C ALA A 327 6.41 0.94 6.48
N VAL A 328 7.60 1.06 5.92
CA VAL A 328 8.59 -0.01 5.80
C VAL A 328 9.98 0.52 6.13
N TYR A 329 10.78 -0.32 6.77
CA TYR A 329 12.17 -0.04 7.07
C TYR A 329 13.07 -1.14 6.49
N GLU A 330 14.17 -0.72 5.88
CA GLU A 330 15.26 -1.60 5.47
C GLU A 330 16.60 -1.03 5.95
N ALA A 331 17.37 -1.86 6.63
CA ALA A 331 18.73 -1.54 7.03
C ALA A 331 19.70 -2.12 6.00
N LYS A 332 20.86 -1.48 5.89
CA LYS A 332 22.06 -2.12 5.34
C LYS A 332 23.24 -1.85 6.26
N GLY A 333 24.04 -2.88 6.45
CA GLY A 333 25.35 -2.75 7.07
C GLY A 333 26.25 -1.79 6.29
N TRP A 334 27.38 -1.46 6.88
CA TRP A 334 28.21 -0.30 6.60
C TRP A 334 29.22 -0.57 5.47
N ASN A 335 29.37 -1.84 5.09
CA ASN A 335 30.14 -2.32 3.93
C ASN A 335 29.25 -2.66 2.71
N GLY A 336 27.97 -2.29 2.76
CA GLY A 336 26.99 -2.59 1.73
C GLY A 336 26.82 -1.47 0.68
N ASP A 337 25.91 -1.71 -0.25
CA ASP A 337 25.46 -0.68 -1.19
C ASP A 337 24.16 -0.04 -0.66
N PRO A 338 24.14 1.26 -0.32
CA PRO A 338 22.97 1.91 0.25
C PRO A 338 21.77 1.93 -0.71
N ARG A 339 21.99 1.71 -2.01
CA ARG A 339 20.91 1.54 -3.00
C ARG A 339 20.10 0.27 -2.77
N GLU A 340 20.69 -0.75 -2.16
CA GLU A 340 19.98 -2.00 -1.90
C GLU A 340 18.87 -1.82 -0.87
N ALA A 341 19.15 -1.12 0.24
CA ALA A 341 18.13 -0.74 1.23
C ALA A 341 17.00 0.04 0.54
N ARG A 342 17.36 1.04 -0.28
CA ARG A 342 16.40 1.83 -1.07
C ARG A 342 15.54 0.96 -1.98
N HIS A 343 16.15 0.06 -2.74
CA HIS A 343 15.42 -0.81 -3.67
C HIS A 343 14.48 -1.75 -2.94
N GLN A 344 14.91 -2.33 -1.82
CA GLN A 344 14.10 -3.24 -1.02
C GLN A 344 12.92 -2.50 -0.38
N ALA A 345 13.16 -1.34 0.24
CA ALA A 345 12.12 -0.54 0.88
C ALA A 345 11.09 -0.02 -0.15
N CYS A 346 11.55 0.55 -1.27
CA CYS A 346 10.64 1.02 -2.32
C CYS A 346 9.86 -0.11 -2.99
N ALA A 347 10.43 -1.32 -3.08
CA ALA A 347 9.74 -2.48 -3.62
C ALA A 347 8.64 -3.00 -2.68
N ALA A 348 8.92 -3.06 -1.38
CA ALA A 348 7.93 -3.40 -0.37
C ALA A 348 6.79 -2.36 -0.35
N GLY A 349 7.14 -1.07 -0.33
CA GLY A 349 6.15 0.00 -0.36
C GLY A 349 5.30 -0.01 -1.63
N ALA A 350 5.84 -0.43 -2.79
CA ALA A 350 5.05 -0.56 -4.01
C ALA A 350 3.96 -1.63 -3.87
N ALA A 351 4.30 -2.77 -3.26
CA ALA A 351 3.31 -3.80 -2.94
C ALA A 351 2.24 -3.30 -1.95
N TYR A 352 2.63 -2.49 -0.97
CA TYR A 352 1.69 -1.91 0.01
C TYR A 352 0.78 -0.86 -0.62
N LEU A 353 1.30 -0.05 -1.55
CA LEU A 353 0.51 0.88 -2.35
C LEU A 353 -0.52 0.16 -3.23
N ASP A 354 -0.17 -1.00 -3.79
CA ASP A 354 -1.15 -1.81 -4.54
C ASP A 354 -2.24 -2.38 -3.65
N MET A 355 -1.92 -2.78 -2.42
CA MET A 355 -2.92 -3.22 -1.43
C MET A 355 -3.88 -2.08 -1.06
N MET A 356 -3.36 -0.87 -0.87
CA MET A 356 -4.17 0.31 -0.59
C MET A 356 -5.00 0.77 -1.78
N ASP A 357 -4.46 0.71 -2.99
CA ASP A 357 -5.20 0.99 -4.21
C ASP A 357 -6.37 0.01 -4.38
N ALA A 358 -6.15 -1.28 -4.12
CA ALA A 358 -7.21 -2.28 -4.13
C ALA A 358 -8.29 -2.01 -3.06
N LEU A 359 -7.89 -1.60 -1.85
CA LEU A 359 -8.83 -1.19 -0.81
C LEU A 359 -9.64 0.04 -1.24
N ALA A 360 -9.00 1.03 -1.86
CA ALA A 360 -9.59 2.32 -2.20
C ALA A 360 -10.61 2.25 -3.34
N ARG A 361 -10.55 1.19 -4.16
CA ARG A 361 -11.51 0.93 -5.24
C ARG A 361 -12.83 0.35 -4.74
N VAL A 362 -13.90 0.55 -5.51
CA VAL A 362 -15.22 -0.04 -5.29
C VAL A 362 -15.08 -1.57 -5.18
N PRO A 363 -15.68 -2.22 -4.17
CA PRO A 363 -15.58 -3.67 -3.99
C PRO A 363 -15.98 -4.47 -5.22
N GLY A 364 -15.24 -5.54 -5.50
CA GLY A 364 -15.41 -6.35 -6.70
C GLY A 364 -14.28 -7.37 -6.83
N GLN A 365 -14.32 -8.15 -7.91
CA GLN A 365 -13.32 -9.19 -8.17
C GLN A 365 -11.92 -8.58 -8.34
N SER A 366 -10.92 -9.24 -7.75
CA SER A 366 -9.51 -8.81 -7.80
C SER A 366 -8.91 -8.78 -9.21
N GLU A 367 -9.51 -9.47 -10.18
CA GLU A 367 -9.04 -9.52 -11.57
C GLU A 367 -9.43 -8.28 -12.38
N VAL A 368 -10.43 -7.52 -11.92
CA VAL A 368 -10.87 -6.29 -12.58
C VAL A 368 -10.00 -5.13 -12.07
N ARG A 369 -9.02 -4.74 -12.90
CA ARG A 369 -7.99 -3.74 -12.56
C ARG A 369 -8.50 -2.29 -12.58
N ASP A 370 -9.47 -1.99 -13.43
CA ASP A 370 -9.97 -0.62 -13.65
C ASP A 370 -11.30 -0.35 -12.95
N ARG A 371 -11.38 -0.70 -11.67
CA ARG A 371 -12.56 -0.36 -10.84
C ARG A 371 -12.49 1.10 -10.42
N GLU A 372 -13.62 1.77 -10.40
CA GLU A 372 -13.72 3.15 -9.90
C GLU A 372 -13.28 3.25 -8.44
N TYR A 373 -12.81 4.42 -8.04
CA TYR A 373 -12.50 4.72 -6.64
C TYR A 373 -13.79 4.92 -5.82
N GLN A 374 -13.75 4.60 -4.53
CA GLN A 374 -14.92 4.74 -3.64
C GLN A 374 -15.25 6.20 -3.33
N PHE A 375 -14.24 7.06 -3.22
CA PHE A 375 -14.35 8.47 -2.87
C PHE A 375 -13.41 9.31 -3.72
N GLU A 376 -13.57 10.63 -3.65
CA GLU A 376 -12.69 11.56 -4.37
C GLU A 376 -11.25 11.40 -3.88
N GLU A 377 -10.99 11.40 -2.56
CA GLU A 377 -9.63 11.38 -2.00
C GLU A 377 -8.97 9.98 -1.97
N SER A 378 -9.60 8.98 -2.58
CA SER A 378 -9.14 7.58 -2.60
C SER A 378 -7.81 7.36 -3.33
N HIS A 379 -7.37 8.32 -4.15
CA HIS A 379 -6.07 8.30 -4.83
C HIS A 379 -4.89 8.69 -3.91
N SER A 380 -5.15 9.31 -2.75
CA SER A 380 -4.12 9.87 -1.86
C SER A 380 -3.45 8.84 -0.94
N ALA A 381 -3.45 7.57 -1.32
CA ALA A 381 -2.73 6.54 -0.57
C ALA A 381 -1.21 6.77 -0.62
N GLN A 382 -0.55 6.72 0.53
CA GLN A 382 0.89 6.91 0.66
C GLN A 382 1.54 5.87 1.57
N VAL A 383 2.83 5.62 1.35
CA VAL A 383 3.69 4.77 2.19
C VAL A 383 4.95 5.52 2.54
N PHE A 384 5.43 5.37 3.77
CA PHE A 384 6.76 5.81 4.16
C PHE A 384 7.78 4.69 3.97
N ALA A 385 8.85 4.97 3.22
CA ALA A 385 10.00 4.08 3.12
C ALA A 385 11.17 4.70 3.90
N LEU A 386 11.57 4.02 4.97
CA LEU A 386 12.70 4.39 5.80
C LEU A 386 13.87 3.48 5.47
N THR A 387 15.06 4.03 5.38
CA THR A 387 16.27 3.23 5.17
C THR A 387 17.40 3.72 6.03
N SER A 388 18.23 2.80 6.51
CA SER A 388 19.50 3.14 7.15
C SER A 388 20.66 2.48 6.42
N PHE A 389 21.80 3.16 6.42
CA PHE A 389 23.10 2.65 6.00
C PHE A 389 24.10 3.00 7.09
N GLY A 390 24.28 2.07 8.03
CA GLY A 390 24.89 2.39 9.33
C GLY A 390 24.14 3.56 10.00
N ALA A 391 24.88 4.60 10.40
CA ALA A 391 24.30 5.78 11.05
C ALA A 391 23.61 6.77 10.09
N HIS A 392 23.60 6.53 8.77
CA HIS A 392 22.99 7.45 7.81
C HIS A 392 21.56 7.00 7.48
N TRP A 393 20.60 7.89 7.65
CA TRP A 393 19.17 7.58 7.53
C TRP A 393 18.51 8.37 6.42
N HIS A 394 17.54 7.75 5.75
CA HIS A 394 16.66 8.42 4.80
C HIS A 394 15.20 8.12 5.14
N ILE A 395 14.34 9.14 5.05
CA ILE A 395 12.89 9.02 5.09
C ILE A 395 12.35 9.44 3.73
N MET A 396 11.56 8.58 3.11
CA MET A 396 10.91 8.81 1.84
C MET A 396 9.41 8.66 1.97
N VAL A 397 8.65 9.45 1.22
CA VAL A 397 7.22 9.26 1.00
C VAL A 397 6.99 8.73 -0.41
N GLY A 398 6.19 7.68 -0.54
CA GLY A 398 5.84 7.02 -1.78
C GLY A 398 4.35 7.12 -2.07
N TYR A 399 3.99 7.33 -3.33
CA TYR A 399 2.61 7.22 -3.79
C TYR A 399 2.54 6.56 -5.17
N ARG A 400 1.35 6.08 -5.53
CA ARG A 400 1.07 5.35 -6.77
C ARG A 400 0.25 6.22 -7.72
N ARG A 401 0.57 6.17 -9.02
CA ARG A 401 -0.27 6.78 -10.06
C ARG A 401 -0.10 6.08 -11.42
N PRO A 402 -0.98 6.33 -12.39
CA PRO A 402 -0.73 5.94 -13.78
C PRO A 402 0.58 6.53 -14.30
N ARG A 403 1.25 5.77 -15.17
CA ARG A 403 2.42 6.24 -15.91
C ARG A 403 2.01 7.35 -16.88
N LEU A 404 2.82 8.39 -16.98
CA LEU A 404 2.55 9.52 -17.86
C LEU A 404 3.22 9.32 -19.23
N LYS A 405 2.72 10.00 -20.28
CA LYS A 405 3.31 9.96 -21.64
C LYS A 405 4.81 10.27 -21.64
N ARG A 406 5.22 11.26 -20.85
CA ARG A 406 6.64 11.66 -20.66
C ARG A 406 7.52 10.58 -20.00
N GLU A 407 6.90 9.56 -19.43
CA GLU A 407 7.55 8.39 -18.81
C GLU A 407 7.37 7.14 -19.67
N HIS A 408 7.05 7.32 -20.96
CA HIS A 408 6.85 6.26 -21.94
C HIS A 408 5.61 5.39 -21.68
N ALA A 409 4.51 5.98 -21.18
CA ALA A 409 3.23 5.26 -21.07
C ALA A 409 2.82 4.60 -22.40
N GLY A 410 2.37 3.34 -22.33
CA GLY A 410 2.00 2.53 -23.49
C GLY A 410 3.16 1.87 -24.23
N HIS A 411 4.41 2.08 -23.81
CA HIS A 411 5.55 1.38 -24.39
C HIS A 411 5.62 -0.09 -23.88
N PRO A 412 5.78 -1.11 -24.75
CA PRO A 412 5.66 -2.53 -24.37
C PRO A 412 6.71 -3.02 -23.34
N GLY A 413 7.80 -2.27 -23.20
CA GLY A 413 8.90 -2.57 -22.27
C GLY A 413 8.82 -1.91 -20.89
N VAL A 414 7.71 -1.25 -20.52
CA VAL A 414 7.55 -0.58 -19.22
C VAL A 414 6.16 -0.83 -18.62
N SER A 415 6.02 -0.67 -17.30
CA SER A 415 4.76 -0.85 -16.57
C SER A 415 3.74 0.25 -16.88
N ASP A 416 2.45 0.01 -16.69
CA ASP A 416 1.44 1.10 -16.81
C ASP A 416 1.31 1.95 -15.55
N THR A 417 1.87 1.48 -14.43
CA THR A 417 1.80 2.13 -13.11
C THR A 417 3.17 2.63 -12.68
N VAL A 418 3.19 3.75 -11.97
CA VAL A 418 4.37 4.38 -11.38
C VAL A 418 4.19 4.52 -9.86
N TYR A 419 5.24 4.17 -9.13
CA TYR A 419 5.42 4.41 -7.70
C TYR A 419 6.55 5.42 -7.54
N LEU A 420 6.19 6.64 -7.13
CA LEU A 420 7.14 7.74 -6.99
C LEU A 420 7.49 7.94 -5.52
N TYR A 421 8.75 7.67 -5.17
CA TYR A 421 9.31 7.92 -3.84
C TYR A 421 10.11 9.20 -3.84
N GLN A 422 9.77 10.11 -2.93
CA GLN A 422 10.47 11.38 -2.73
C GLN A 422 11.08 11.42 -1.33
N ARG A 423 12.38 11.73 -1.24
CA ARG A 423 13.07 11.86 0.05
C ARG A 423 12.57 13.11 0.78
N VAL A 424 11.97 12.90 1.95
CA VAL A 424 11.51 13.96 2.85
C VAL A 424 12.66 14.45 3.72
N TRP A 425 13.49 13.52 4.20
CA TRP A 425 14.59 13.84 5.09
C TRP A 425 15.74 12.86 4.93
N SER A 426 16.95 13.33 5.21
CA SER A 426 18.11 12.47 5.43
C SER A 426 19.20 13.20 6.20
N SER A 427 19.90 12.45 7.04
CA SER A 427 21.10 12.90 7.74
C SER A 427 21.82 11.70 8.36
N ARG A 428 23.10 11.91 8.68
CA ARG A 428 23.88 11.06 9.55
C ARG A 428 23.62 11.39 11.02
N ILE A 429 23.38 10.34 11.80
CA ILE A 429 23.26 10.41 13.25
C ILE A 429 24.67 10.51 13.85
N ALA A 430 25.07 11.74 14.18
CA ALA A 430 26.41 12.06 14.70
C ALA A 430 26.34 12.96 15.93
N ASP A 431 25.17 13.51 16.23
CA ASP A 431 24.92 14.44 17.32
C ASP A 431 23.47 14.29 17.82
N GLU A 432 23.19 14.82 19.01
CA GLU A 432 21.87 14.70 19.65
C GLU A 432 20.78 15.35 18.78
N ARG A 433 21.11 16.43 18.09
CA ARG A 433 20.15 17.17 17.27
C ARG A 433 19.74 16.36 16.04
N SER A 434 20.65 15.70 15.33
CA SER A 434 20.28 14.84 14.19
C SER A 434 19.53 13.59 14.61
N ALA A 435 19.87 12.99 15.76
CA ALA A 435 19.08 11.93 16.40
C ALA A 435 17.66 12.41 16.73
N TRP A 436 17.52 13.58 17.38
CA TRP A 436 16.22 14.16 17.72
C TRP A 436 15.38 14.43 16.48
N LYS A 437 15.96 14.98 15.40
CA LYS A 437 15.25 15.24 14.13
C LYS A 437 14.65 13.98 13.55
N LEU A 438 15.38 12.87 13.54
CA LEU A 438 14.86 11.58 13.09
C LEU A 438 13.66 11.14 13.95
N LEU A 439 13.81 11.14 15.28
CA LEU A 439 12.75 10.75 16.20
C LEU A 439 11.52 11.66 16.08
N TYR A 440 11.72 12.96 15.88
CA TYR A 440 10.66 13.95 15.70
C TYR A 440 9.80 13.64 14.46
N LEU A 441 10.43 13.24 13.36
CA LEU A 441 9.74 12.85 12.13
C LEU A 441 9.04 11.49 12.27
N VAL A 442 9.68 10.51 12.90
CA VAL A 442 9.10 9.18 13.13
C VAL A 442 7.89 9.26 14.06
N ASP A 443 7.96 10.05 15.13
CA ASP A 443 6.83 10.27 16.05
C ASP A 443 5.64 10.94 15.33
N GLN A 444 5.87 11.83 14.35
CA GLN A 444 4.80 12.37 13.51
C GLN A 444 4.21 11.32 12.57
N ILE A 445 5.03 10.47 11.95
CA ILE A 445 4.56 9.36 11.09
C ILE A 445 3.72 8.38 11.92
N HIS A 446 4.13 8.11 13.17
CA HIS A 446 3.38 7.32 14.13
C HIS A 446 2.00 7.93 14.38
N ASP A 447 1.94 9.21 14.77
CA ASP A 447 0.67 9.90 15.02
C ASP A 447 -0.25 9.90 13.80
N TRP A 448 0.27 10.19 12.60
CA TRP A 448 -0.46 10.10 11.35
C TRP A 448 -0.99 8.69 11.07
N GLY A 449 -0.18 7.67 11.36
CA GLY A 449 -0.51 6.26 11.21
C GLY A 449 -1.71 5.82 12.05
N VAL A 450 -1.75 6.23 13.33
CA VAL A 450 -2.81 5.84 14.27
C VAL A 450 -4.08 6.69 14.16
N THR A 451 -3.98 7.89 13.57
CA THR A 451 -5.10 8.81 13.37
C THR A 451 -5.59 8.79 11.92
N THR A 452 -5.01 9.63 11.07
CA THR A 452 -5.46 9.97 9.72
C THR A 452 -5.47 8.74 8.81
N PHE A 453 -4.38 7.97 8.82
CA PHE A 453 -4.28 6.76 8.01
C PHE A 453 -5.27 5.69 8.46
N ARG A 454 -5.36 5.44 9.76
CA ARG A 454 -6.31 4.47 10.32
C ARG A 454 -7.76 4.79 9.95
N ASP A 455 -8.16 6.06 10.04
CA ASP A 455 -9.50 6.51 9.67
C ASP A 455 -9.75 6.37 8.16
N TYR A 456 -8.76 6.67 7.34
CA TYR A 456 -8.80 6.42 5.90
C TYR A 456 -9.09 4.93 5.62
N ILE A 457 -8.38 4.00 6.27
CA ILE A 457 -8.55 2.56 6.07
C ILE A 457 -9.96 2.10 6.52
N ILE A 458 -10.37 2.47 7.73
CA ILE A 458 -11.68 2.07 8.29
C ILE A 458 -12.83 2.55 7.40
N ARG A 459 -12.74 3.77 6.88
CA ARG A 459 -13.75 4.33 5.95
C ARG A 459 -13.92 3.45 4.71
N HIS A 460 -12.84 3.05 4.06
CA HIS A 460 -12.89 2.23 2.84
C HIS A 460 -13.29 0.77 3.11
N LEU A 461 -12.94 0.24 4.28
CA LEU A 461 -13.29 -1.13 4.66
C LEU A 461 -14.80 -1.35 4.79
N LYS A 462 -15.59 -0.31 5.10
CA LYS A 462 -17.05 -0.43 5.27
C LYS A 462 -17.73 -1.00 4.02
N ALA A 463 -17.37 -0.51 2.83
CA ALA A 463 -17.95 -0.99 1.58
C ALA A 463 -17.54 -2.45 1.31
N TRP A 464 -16.26 -2.77 1.51
CA TRP A 464 -15.73 -4.12 1.34
C TRP A 464 -16.36 -5.14 2.27
N HIS A 465 -16.52 -4.79 3.55
CA HIS A 465 -17.19 -5.62 4.54
C HIS A 465 -18.65 -5.92 4.16
N ARG A 466 -19.37 -4.91 3.66
CA ARG A 466 -20.75 -5.09 3.17
C ARG A 466 -20.78 -6.04 1.98
N PHE A 467 -19.89 -5.83 1.01
CA PHE A 467 -19.80 -6.66 -0.19
C PHE A 467 -19.45 -8.12 0.14
N GLY A 468 -18.43 -8.34 0.98
CA GLY A 468 -18.00 -9.68 1.39
C GLY A 468 -19.07 -10.43 2.16
N ARG A 469 -19.81 -9.75 3.06
CA ARG A 469 -20.93 -10.36 3.79
C ARG A 469 -22.00 -10.89 2.82
N VAL A 470 -22.39 -10.10 1.83
CA VAL A 470 -23.38 -10.54 0.82
C VAL A 470 -22.85 -11.73 0.02
N GLY A 471 -21.57 -11.72 -0.37
CA GLY A 471 -20.93 -12.83 -1.06
C GLY A 471 -21.01 -14.15 -0.27
N TRP A 472 -20.53 -14.14 0.96
CA TRP A 472 -20.54 -15.32 1.83
C TRP A 472 -21.97 -15.80 2.17
N ALA A 473 -22.90 -14.88 2.40
CA ALA A 473 -24.30 -15.23 2.68
C ALA A 473 -24.97 -15.93 1.49
N ASN A 474 -24.69 -15.50 0.26
CA ASN A 474 -25.20 -16.14 -0.96
C ASN A 474 -24.65 -17.57 -1.12
N ASP A 475 -23.37 -17.77 -0.84
CA ASP A 475 -22.73 -19.09 -0.87
C ASP A 475 -23.33 -20.02 0.18
N ALA A 476 -23.47 -19.53 1.41
CA ALA A 476 -24.07 -20.26 2.51
C ALA A 476 -25.51 -20.67 2.19
N SER A 477 -26.31 -19.75 1.64
CA SER A 477 -27.69 -20.02 1.21
C SER A 477 -27.74 -21.08 0.11
N THR A 478 -26.85 -21.00 -0.88
CA THR A 478 -26.78 -21.96 -1.98
C THR A 478 -26.44 -23.35 -1.47
N LEU A 479 -25.44 -23.48 -0.59
CA LEU A 479 -25.06 -24.77 -0.02
C LEU A 479 -26.15 -25.37 0.84
N ARG A 480 -26.86 -24.56 1.66
CA ARG A 480 -28.00 -25.04 2.44
C ARG A 480 -29.13 -25.54 1.58
N PHE A 481 -29.36 -24.91 0.43
CA PHE A 481 -30.35 -25.36 -0.54
C PHE A 481 -29.94 -26.70 -1.19
N VAL A 482 -28.68 -26.84 -1.57
CA VAL A 482 -28.18 -28.02 -2.31
C VAL A 482 -27.91 -29.22 -1.40
N LEU A 483 -27.32 -29.01 -0.22
CA LEU A 483 -26.83 -30.07 0.67
C LEU A 483 -27.71 -30.27 1.92
N GLY A 484 -28.79 -29.50 2.08
CA GLY A 484 -29.67 -29.53 3.25
C GLY A 484 -29.18 -28.65 4.40
N LYS A 485 -29.87 -28.65 5.55
CA LYS A 485 -29.46 -27.81 6.70
C LYS A 485 -28.32 -28.39 7.52
N ASP A 486 -28.15 -29.71 7.47
CA ASP A 486 -27.26 -30.45 8.38
C ASP A 486 -25.84 -30.65 7.82
N PHE A 487 -25.56 -30.25 6.57
CA PHE A 487 -24.23 -30.45 5.96
C PHE A 487 -23.11 -29.74 6.73
N ALA A 488 -23.42 -28.60 7.37
CA ALA A 488 -22.44 -27.85 8.14
C ALA A 488 -21.95 -28.64 9.36
N THR A 489 -22.73 -29.62 9.82
CA THR A 489 -22.42 -30.52 10.95
C THR A 489 -21.99 -31.91 10.52
N SER A 490 -22.11 -32.28 9.24
CA SER A 490 -21.78 -33.62 8.73
C SER A 490 -20.29 -33.85 8.49
N GLY A 491 -19.44 -32.85 8.76
CA GLY A 491 -18.00 -32.92 8.49
C GLY A 491 -17.64 -32.92 6.99
N THR A 492 -18.59 -32.57 6.13
CA THR A 492 -18.38 -32.51 4.68
C THR A 492 -17.38 -31.41 4.33
N LEU A 493 -16.28 -31.78 3.67
CA LEU A 493 -15.30 -30.82 3.18
C LEU A 493 -15.84 -30.09 1.95
N ILE A 494 -16.00 -28.78 2.05
CA ILE A 494 -16.42 -27.94 0.92
C ILE A 494 -15.20 -27.25 0.35
N ILE A 495 -15.00 -27.41 -0.95
CA ILE A 495 -13.87 -26.85 -1.68
C ILE A 495 -14.40 -25.80 -2.64
N PHE A 496 -14.01 -24.55 -2.42
CA PHE A 496 -14.23 -23.46 -3.37
C PHE A 496 -13.00 -23.20 -4.22
N ASP A 497 -13.21 -22.51 -5.33
CA ASP A 497 -12.12 -21.90 -6.07
C ASP A 497 -11.41 -20.87 -5.21
N THR A 498 -10.09 -20.82 -5.37
CA THR A 498 -9.26 -19.82 -4.70
C THR A 498 -9.52 -18.45 -5.33
N PRO A 499 -9.39 -17.36 -4.55
CA PRO A 499 -9.45 -16.00 -5.10
C PRO A 499 -8.37 -15.78 -6.17
N GLY A 500 -8.63 -14.86 -7.11
CA GLY A 500 -7.79 -14.66 -8.30
C GLY A 500 -6.32 -14.36 -7.99
N TRP A 501 -6.05 -13.65 -6.89
CA TRP A 501 -4.69 -13.35 -6.44
C TRP A 501 -3.85 -14.61 -6.12
N ALA A 502 -4.48 -15.74 -5.79
CA ALA A 502 -3.80 -16.98 -5.46
C ALA A 502 -3.34 -17.77 -6.69
N LYS A 503 -3.67 -17.33 -7.92
CA LYS A 503 -3.42 -18.07 -9.18
C LYS A 503 -1.95 -18.46 -9.37
N ASN A 504 -1.02 -17.60 -8.96
CA ASN A 504 0.42 -17.79 -9.17
C ASN A 504 1.11 -18.57 -8.04
N PHE A 505 0.38 -18.97 -6.98
CA PHE A 505 0.93 -19.77 -5.89
C PHE A 505 0.95 -21.28 -6.19
N GLY A 506 1.81 -22.00 -5.49
CA GLY A 506 1.92 -23.46 -5.56
C GLY A 506 0.67 -24.21 -5.08
N ALA A 507 0.57 -25.50 -5.43
CA ALA A 507 -0.58 -26.34 -5.12
C ALA A 507 -0.83 -26.47 -3.61
N ASP A 508 0.22 -26.59 -2.81
CA ASP A 508 0.12 -26.72 -1.35
C ASP A 508 -0.49 -25.47 -0.71
N PHE A 509 -0.03 -24.29 -1.12
CA PHE A 509 -0.55 -23.01 -0.63
C PHE A 509 -2.03 -22.84 -1.03
N LYS A 510 -2.38 -23.14 -2.29
CA LYS A 510 -3.77 -23.12 -2.74
C LYS A 510 -4.66 -24.09 -1.96
N THR A 511 -4.15 -25.28 -1.63
CA THR A 511 -4.87 -26.28 -0.83
C THR A 511 -5.11 -25.76 0.59
N ALA A 512 -4.10 -25.14 1.21
CA ALA A 512 -4.26 -24.51 2.52
C ALA A 512 -5.31 -23.39 2.51
N LEU A 513 -5.31 -22.53 1.48
CA LEU A 513 -6.33 -21.49 1.32
C LEU A 513 -7.73 -22.08 1.16
N LYS A 514 -7.90 -23.10 0.30
CA LYS A 514 -9.18 -23.79 0.10
C LYS A 514 -9.73 -24.35 1.41
N GLN A 515 -8.88 -24.97 2.22
CA GLN A 515 -9.26 -25.48 3.53
C GLN A 515 -9.66 -24.35 4.50
N LYS A 516 -8.93 -23.23 4.52
CA LYS A 516 -9.29 -22.05 5.33
C LYS A 516 -10.64 -21.48 4.90
N SER A 517 -10.86 -21.27 3.60
CA SER A 517 -12.14 -20.78 3.05
C SER A 517 -13.31 -21.70 3.40
N GLY A 518 -13.12 -23.02 3.27
CA GLY A 518 -14.14 -24.01 3.62
C GLY A 518 -14.50 -23.98 5.11
N LYS A 519 -13.51 -23.92 6.00
CA LYS A 519 -13.72 -23.79 7.45
C LYS A 519 -14.48 -22.52 7.81
N LEU A 520 -14.11 -21.39 7.20
CA LEU A 520 -14.76 -20.11 7.42
C LEU A 520 -16.21 -20.14 6.95
N LEU A 521 -16.49 -20.72 5.78
CA LEU A 521 -17.87 -20.83 5.31
C LEU A 521 -18.72 -21.77 6.18
N ILE A 522 -18.16 -22.89 6.65
CA ILE A 522 -18.86 -23.76 7.60
C ILE A 522 -19.21 -22.97 8.86
N LYS A 523 -18.26 -22.19 9.38
CA LYS A 523 -18.49 -21.29 10.52
C LYS A 523 -19.62 -20.30 10.22
N ILE A 524 -19.60 -19.62 9.08
CA ILE A 524 -20.68 -18.74 8.61
C ILE A 524 -22.00 -19.51 8.46
N CYS A 525 -22.00 -20.74 7.98
CA CYS A 525 -23.19 -21.58 7.88
C CYS A 525 -23.71 -22.07 9.23
N ILE A 526 -22.91 -22.04 10.30
CA ILE A 526 -23.33 -22.37 11.66
C ILE A 526 -23.79 -21.10 12.39
N GLU A 527 -23.06 -19.99 12.22
CA GLU A 527 -23.23 -18.73 12.95
C GLU A 527 -24.21 -17.76 12.26
N GLU A 528 -24.13 -17.62 10.92
CA GLU A 528 -25.05 -16.79 10.15
C GLU A 528 -26.29 -17.61 9.75
N GLN A 529 -27.41 -17.37 10.43
CA GLN A 529 -28.69 -17.44 9.74
C GLN A 529 -28.77 -16.21 8.82
N PRO A 530 -28.89 -16.36 7.49
CA PRO A 530 -28.90 -15.21 6.59
C PRO A 530 -30.12 -14.35 6.92
N GLY A 531 -29.90 -13.18 7.52
CA GLY A 531 -30.93 -12.28 7.98
C GLY A 531 -30.37 -11.11 8.79
N GLU A 532 -31.19 -10.06 8.98
CA GLU A 532 -30.95 -9.05 10.01
C GLU A 532 -30.59 -9.74 11.35
N PRO A 533 -29.69 -9.17 12.18
CA PRO A 533 -29.40 -9.75 13.48
C PRO A 533 -30.71 -9.99 14.23
N CYS A 534 -30.90 -11.21 14.74
CA CYS A 534 -32.13 -11.58 15.44
C CYS A 534 -32.40 -10.61 16.60
N VAL A 535 -31.33 -10.16 17.26
CA VAL A 535 -31.35 -9.20 18.36
C VAL A 535 -30.09 -8.33 18.29
N ARG A 536 -30.17 -7.09 18.74
CA ARG A 536 -28.99 -6.28 19.07
C ARG A 536 -28.90 -6.11 20.57
N CYS A 537 -27.73 -6.43 21.15
CA CYS A 537 -27.49 -6.13 22.55
C CYS A 537 -27.24 -4.63 22.70
N VAL A 538 -28.21 -3.92 23.30
CA VAL A 538 -28.12 -2.49 23.62
C VAL A 538 -27.78 -2.25 25.09
N ILE A 539 -27.39 -3.28 25.82
CA ILE A 539 -27.03 -3.17 27.23
C ILE A 539 -25.64 -2.53 27.33
N GLY A 540 -25.50 -1.45 28.10
CA GLY A 540 -24.23 -0.76 28.32
C GLY A 540 -23.64 -0.14 27.04
N ARG A 541 -22.32 -0.25 26.85
CA ARG A 541 -21.58 0.28 25.68
C ARG A 541 -21.41 -0.74 24.56
N CYS A 542 -22.34 -1.69 24.40
CA CYS A 542 -22.25 -2.72 23.35
C CYS A 542 -22.40 -2.20 21.91
N GLY A 543 -22.21 -0.92 21.65
CA GLY A 543 -22.19 -0.35 20.30
C GLY A 543 -21.57 1.04 20.26
N THR A 544 -21.48 1.61 19.06
CA THR A 544 -20.96 2.97 18.81
C THR A 544 -22.09 3.89 18.38
N GLU A 545 -21.84 5.20 18.34
CA GLU A 545 -22.80 6.22 17.90
C GLU A 545 -23.40 5.93 16.50
N HIS A 546 -22.64 5.24 15.64
CA HIS A 546 -23.06 4.88 14.30
C HIS A 546 -23.65 3.46 14.16
N TYR A 547 -23.55 2.62 15.20
CA TYR A 547 -24.10 1.27 15.24
C TYR A 547 -24.57 0.93 16.66
N PRO A 548 -25.83 1.23 17.02
CA PRO A 548 -26.34 0.94 18.35
C PRO A 548 -26.43 -0.58 18.56
N GLY A 549 -25.64 -1.06 19.51
CA GLY A 549 -25.66 -2.43 20.02
C GLY A 549 -24.90 -3.49 19.21
N TYR A 550 -24.56 -4.59 19.89
CA TYR A 550 -23.80 -5.71 19.35
C TYR A 550 -24.76 -6.64 18.62
N ALA A 551 -24.48 -6.95 17.36
CA ALA A 551 -25.34 -7.79 16.53
C ALA A 551 -25.28 -9.25 17.00
N ILE A 552 -26.42 -9.83 17.35
CA ILE A 552 -26.53 -11.21 17.84
C ILE A 552 -27.36 -12.02 16.86
N PHE A 553 -26.78 -13.11 16.37
CA PHE A 553 -27.33 -13.94 15.30
C PHE A 553 -27.89 -15.27 15.78
N SER A 554 -27.58 -15.69 17.02
CA SER A 554 -28.11 -16.92 17.61
C SER A 554 -28.32 -16.83 19.13
N PRO A 555 -29.16 -17.70 19.72
CA PRO A 555 -29.29 -17.84 21.17
C PRO A 555 -27.95 -18.14 21.86
N GLU A 556 -27.11 -18.97 21.24
CA GLU A 556 -25.80 -19.38 21.77
C GLU A 556 -24.81 -18.22 21.74
N GLU A 557 -24.85 -17.39 20.70
CA GLU A 557 -24.10 -16.13 20.67
C GLU A 557 -24.62 -15.14 21.71
N HIS A 558 -25.94 -15.04 21.90
CA HIS A 558 -26.53 -14.18 22.92
C HIS A 558 -26.03 -14.55 24.31
N LEU A 559 -26.03 -15.84 24.62
CA LEU A 559 -25.54 -16.38 25.88
C LEU A 559 -24.04 -16.11 26.06
N ARG A 560 -23.22 -16.42 25.05
CA ARG A 560 -21.77 -16.16 25.10
C ARG A 560 -21.46 -14.68 25.25
N HIS A 561 -22.13 -13.82 24.50
CA HIS A 561 -22.01 -12.37 24.60
C HIS A 561 -22.41 -11.88 25.99
N PHE A 562 -23.55 -12.31 26.51
CA PHE A 562 -24.04 -11.87 27.82
C PHE A 562 -23.13 -12.30 28.98
N ALA A 563 -22.64 -13.54 28.99
CA ALA A 563 -21.68 -13.99 30.00
C ALA A 563 -20.34 -13.24 29.92
N ARG A 564 -19.80 -13.07 28.69
CA ARG A 564 -18.45 -12.52 28.51
C ARG A 564 -18.40 -11.00 28.59
N VAL A 565 -19.45 -10.31 28.15
CA VAL A 565 -19.45 -8.85 28.00
C VAL A 565 -20.19 -8.17 29.16
N HIS A 566 -21.22 -8.80 29.71
CA HIS A 566 -22.02 -8.24 30.80
C HIS A 566 -21.76 -8.88 32.17
N ASN A 567 -20.79 -9.79 32.28
CA ASN A 567 -20.54 -10.61 33.47
C ASN A 567 -21.83 -11.23 34.05
N GLY A 568 -22.79 -11.52 33.17
CA GLY A 568 -24.10 -12.01 33.55
C GLY A 568 -24.03 -13.49 33.94
N THR A 569 -24.63 -13.84 35.08
CA THR A 569 -24.77 -15.24 35.47
C THR A 569 -25.74 -15.94 34.52
N ILE A 570 -25.25 -16.90 33.73
CA ILE A 570 -26.12 -17.72 32.89
C ILE A 570 -26.79 -18.77 33.78
N ASN A 571 -28.07 -18.57 34.07
CA ASN A 571 -28.94 -19.57 34.69
C ASN A 571 -29.98 -20.08 33.68
N GLU A 572 -30.73 -21.13 34.04
CA GLU A 572 -31.76 -21.70 33.16
C GLU A 572 -32.83 -20.67 32.73
N SER A 573 -33.12 -19.71 33.60
CA SER A 573 -34.06 -18.62 33.30
C SER A 573 -33.53 -17.72 32.17
N ALA A 574 -32.25 -17.32 32.22
CA ALA A 574 -31.61 -16.53 31.16
C ALA A 574 -31.54 -17.30 29.85
N ILE A 575 -31.20 -18.59 29.88
CA ILE A 575 -31.19 -19.46 28.70
C ILE A 575 -32.59 -19.52 28.07
N SER A 576 -33.62 -19.73 28.88
CA SER A 576 -35.01 -19.80 28.43
C SER A 576 -35.45 -18.45 27.83
N ALA A 577 -35.13 -17.34 28.48
CA ALA A 577 -35.44 -16.00 28.02
C ALA A 577 -34.78 -15.68 26.67
N PHE A 578 -33.48 -15.95 26.52
CA PHE A 578 -32.79 -15.71 25.25
C PHE A 578 -33.32 -16.60 24.12
N LYS A 579 -33.60 -17.88 24.38
CA LYS A 579 -34.24 -18.76 23.40
C LYS A 579 -35.61 -18.24 22.96
N GLU A 580 -36.42 -17.74 23.88
CA GLU A 580 -37.73 -17.16 23.58
C GLU A 580 -37.64 -15.88 22.76
N ILE A 581 -36.69 -14.98 23.07
CA ILE A 581 -36.44 -13.77 22.28
C ILE A 581 -36.09 -14.12 20.83
N HIS A 582 -35.16 -15.06 20.66
CA HIS A 582 -34.76 -15.52 19.32
C HIS A 582 -35.89 -16.25 18.58
N ARG A 583 -36.73 -17.01 19.28
CA ARG A 583 -37.95 -17.62 18.69
C ARG A 583 -38.90 -16.56 18.14
N ARG A 584 -39.13 -15.47 18.88
CA ARG A 584 -39.99 -14.37 18.44
C ARG A 584 -39.41 -13.60 17.26
N ALA A 585 -38.09 -13.33 17.29
CA ALA A 585 -37.40 -12.69 16.18
C ALA A 585 -37.51 -13.53 14.89
N ALA A 586 -37.29 -14.85 14.99
CA ALA A 586 -37.42 -15.77 13.86
C ALA A 586 -38.84 -15.80 13.28
N LEU A 587 -39.88 -15.74 14.12
CA LEU A 587 -41.28 -15.64 13.67
C LEU A 587 -41.55 -14.34 12.90
N ALA A 588 -41.06 -13.20 13.40
CA ALA A 588 -41.24 -11.90 12.74
C ALA A 588 -40.53 -11.83 11.38
N VAL A 589 -39.32 -12.40 11.28
CA VAL A 589 -38.59 -12.51 10.00
C VAL A 589 -39.34 -13.40 9.02
N ALA A 590 -39.88 -14.54 9.48
CA ALA A 590 -40.67 -15.43 8.65
C ALA A 590 -41.96 -14.78 8.11
N GLU A 591 -42.62 -13.94 8.91
CA GLU A 591 -43.79 -13.17 8.47
C GLU A 591 -43.44 -12.12 7.41
N ARG A 592 -42.35 -11.36 7.61
CA ARG A 592 -41.85 -10.39 6.62
C ARG A 592 -41.45 -11.06 5.31
N PHE A 593 -40.78 -12.20 5.38
CA PHE A 593 -40.39 -12.98 4.21
C PHE A 593 -41.60 -13.52 3.44
N LYS A 594 -42.63 -14.02 4.14
CA LYS A 594 -43.90 -14.43 3.51
C LYS A 594 -44.61 -13.25 2.85
N ALA A 595 -44.57 -12.07 3.45
CA ALA A 595 -45.15 -10.86 2.88
C ALA A 595 -44.43 -10.41 1.59
N SER A 596 -43.09 -10.37 1.58
CA SER A 596 -42.33 -9.97 0.38
C SER A 596 -42.46 -10.98 -0.76
N HIS A 597 -42.47 -12.29 -0.46
CA HIS A 597 -42.70 -13.31 -1.48
C HIS A 597 -44.13 -13.27 -2.04
N SER A 598 -45.12 -12.90 -1.23
CA SER A 598 -46.51 -12.70 -1.70
C SER A 598 -46.60 -11.50 -2.65
N GLU A 599 -45.92 -10.40 -2.32
CA GLU A 599 -45.80 -9.20 -3.16
C GLU A 599 -45.10 -9.51 -4.50
N GLU A 600 -43.97 -10.20 -4.47
CA GLU A 600 -43.26 -10.62 -5.69
C GLU A 600 -44.08 -11.57 -6.56
N ARG A 601 -44.86 -12.49 -5.94
CA ARG A 601 -45.77 -13.37 -6.67
C ARG A 601 -46.89 -12.59 -7.35
N LYS A 602 -47.45 -11.58 -6.67
CA LYS A 602 -48.45 -10.67 -7.25
C LYS A 602 -47.85 -9.88 -8.41
N LYS A 603 -46.63 -9.37 -8.27
CA LYS A 603 -45.93 -8.62 -9.33
C LYS A 603 -45.67 -9.49 -10.57
N ARG A 604 -45.15 -10.71 -10.39
CA ARG A 604 -44.97 -11.69 -11.48
C ARG A 604 -46.29 -12.06 -12.15
N GLY A 605 -47.35 -12.30 -11.38
CA GLY A 605 -48.68 -12.57 -11.93
C GLY A 605 -49.24 -11.40 -12.75
N LEU A 606 -48.95 -10.16 -12.34
CA LEU A 606 -49.35 -8.95 -13.07
C LEU A 606 -48.56 -8.78 -14.37
N GLU A 607 -47.26 -9.07 -14.35
CA GLU A 607 -46.39 -9.06 -15.53
C GLU A 607 -46.81 -10.13 -16.56
N GLU A 608 -47.07 -11.36 -16.11
CA GLU A 608 -47.59 -12.44 -16.97
C GLU A 608 -48.98 -12.11 -17.56
N TYR A 609 -49.85 -11.49 -16.78
CA TYR A 609 -51.15 -11.02 -17.25
C TYR A 609 -51.00 -9.95 -18.34
N ASN A 610 -50.10 -8.98 -18.14
CA ASN A 610 -49.83 -7.92 -19.11
C ASN A 610 -49.17 -8.45 -20.40
N GLU A 611 -48.26 -9.43 -20.30
CA GLU A 611 -47.68 -10.10 -21.47
C GLU A 611 -48.74 -10.86 -22.28
N ARG A 612 -49.65 -11.58 -21.62
CA ARG A 612 -50.75 -12.29 -22.29
C ARG A 612 -51.71 -11.33 -22.98
N LYS A 613 -51.98 -10.17 -22.36
CA LYS A 613 -52.79 -9.10 -22.95
C LYS A 613 -52.10 -8.47 -24.17
N GLY A 614 -50.79 -8.25 -24.10
CA GLY A 614 -49.98 -7.75 -25.23
C GLY A 614 -49.90 -8.74 -26.40
N LYS A 615 -49.79 -10.05 -26.14
CA LYS A 615 -49.81 -11.09 -27.18
C LYS A 615 -51.19 -11.21 -27.86
N ARG A 616 -52.29 -11.07 -27.11
CA ARG A 616 -53.65 -11.00 -27.70
C ARG A 616 -53.87 -9.74 -28.56
N ALA A 617 -53.31 -8.60 -28.16
CA ALA A 617 -53.40 -7.37 -28.95
C ALA A 617 -52.62 -7.47 -30.28
N LYS A 618 -51.45 -8.13 -30.27
CA LYS A 618 -50.67 -8.38 -31.50
C LYS A 618 -51.34 -9.39 -32.44
N HIS A 619 -52.02 -10.40 -31.90
CA HIS A 619 -52.70 -11.40 -32.73
C HIS A 619 -53.92 -10.84 -33.48
N ASN A 620 -54.57 -9.81 -32.92
CA ASN A 620 -55.70 -9.11 -33.56
C ASN A 620 -55.27 -8.08 -34.62
N PHE A 621 -53.99 -7.67 -34.66
CA PHE A 621 -53.48 -6.69 -35.64
C PHE A 621 -52.86 -7.35 -36.90
N GLN A 622 -52.58 -8.64 -36.88
CA GLN A 622 -52.06 -9.38 -38.05
C GLN A 622 -53.16 -10.09 -38.87
N GLY A 623 -54.45 -9.89 -38.53
CA GLY A 623 -55.59 -10.54 -39.20
C GLY A 623 -56.30 -9.70 -40.27
N THR A 624 -55.85 -8.48 -40.56
CA THR A 624 -56.48 -7.61 -41.58
C THR A 624 -55.47 -7.20 -42.65
N GLY A 625 -55.09 -8.17 -43.47
CA GLY A 625 -54.52 -7.97 -44.79
C GLY A 625 -55.13 -9.03 -45.72
N SER A 626 -56.25 -8.68 -46.36
CA SER A 626 -56.92 -9.47 -47.41
C SER A 626 -56.59 -8.88 -48.79
N PRO A 627 -57.08 -9.51 -49.87
CA PRO A 627 -56.59 -10.68 -50.59
C PRO A 627 -55.30 -10.42 -51.39
#